data_AF-A0AAN6D1J4-F1
#
_entry.id   AF-A0AAN6D1J4-F1
#
_cell.length_a   1.000
_cell.length_b   1.000
_cell.length_c   1.000
_cell.angle_alpha   90.00
_cell.angle_beta   90.00
_cell.angle_gamma   90.00
#
_symmetry.space_group_name_H-M   'P 1'
#
loop_
_entity.id
_entity.type
_entity.pdbx_description
1 polymer ?
#
loop_
_entity_poly.entity_id
_entity_poly.type
_entity_poly.pdbx_seq_one_letter_code
_entity_poly.pdbx_strand_id
1 'polypeptide(L)'
;MKKFISWPDPHERTLEPGQVPAYVIDYAPLVYLYSEERYMPYSIADFVTHFHAELANGTTLDQFGPSLNLSALEALQGYNSPVNPVYMTANEDFDKDPGWITGAKNRPNFYTGELPDVPATLIVVDKGNGWVDAYWFYFYSFNEGPYVMGTGPFGDHVGDWEHSLVRFYKGEPVIVWMSAHGGGGAYFYTNLEKLDQHPVIFAARGTHANYASTGQHAHDLPYSILSDFTDRGPLWNPSLNFLAYTYDGETVQYANGSHPGREEQLGHWLYFLGYWGDKKLPPSDPRQRWSPFEWKYIDGPCGPLCKNLLRISPCQRAKWWNFWNGCNIRRYIKYGNGYFESEGNNSCGNLYNKIRPRVLQKLVKILTFGGYFCWIMDVIYG
;
A
#
# COMPACT_ATOMS: atom_id res chain seq x y z
N MET A 1 12.51 -18.07 20.05
CA MET A 1 11.11 -18.52 19.96
C MET A 1 10.97 -19.39 18.73
N LYS A 2 10.55 -20.65 18.88
CA LYS A 2 10.27 -21.55 17.75
C LYS A 2 9.20 -20.89 16.86
N LYS A 3 9.51 -20.67 15.57
CA LYS A 3 8.50 -20.39 14.54
C LYS A 3 7.62 -21.65 14.44
N PHE A 4 6.48 -21.67 15.13
CA PHE A 4 5.56 -22.80 15.18
C PHE A 4 4.57 -22.86 14.00
N ILE A 5 4.81 -22.08 12.95
CA ILE A 5 4.07 -22.23 11.70
C ILE A 5 5.13 -22.49 10.64
N SER A 6 5.24 -23.76 10.22
CA SER A 6 6.05 -24.12 9.06
C SER A 6 5.45 -23.45 7.83
N TRP A 7 6.32 -23.07 6.91
CA TRP A 7 5.88 -22.77 5.55
C TRP A 7 5.09 -23.98 5.02
N PRO A 8 3.98 -23.75 4.30
CA PRO A 8 3.26 -24.85 3.68
C PRO A 8 4.19 -25.64 2.78
N ASP A 9 4.08 -26.96 2.84
CA ASP A 9 4.75 -27.84 1.90
C ASP A 9 4.18 -27.55 0.49
N PRO A 10 5.00 -27.48 -0.58
CA PRO A 10 4.50 -27.39 -1.94
C PRO A 10 3.36 -28.37 -2.27
N HIS A 11 3.36 -29.56 -1.65
CA HIS A 11 2.30 -30.57 -1.80
C HIS A 11 0.96 -30.19 -1.13
N GLU A 12 0.93 -29.19 -0.26
CA GLU A 12 -0.29 -28.69 0.39
C GLU A 12 -0.97 -27.58 -0.41
N ARG A 13 -0.30 -27.07 -1.46
CA ARG A 13 -0.87 -26.09 -2.39
C ARG A 13 -1.84 -26.79 -3.35
N THR A 14 -2.95 -26.11 -3.60
CA THR A 14 -4.09 -26.63 -4.37
C THR A 14 -4.35 -25.86 -5.66
N LEU A 15 -3.80 -24.65 -5.80
CA LEU A 15 -3.90 -23.84 -7.01
C LEU A 15 -2.80 -24.24 -8.00
N GLU A 16 -3.18 -24.41 -9.26
CA GLU A 16 -2.22 -24.56 -10.33
C GLU A 16 -1.52 -23.23 -10.65
N PRO A 17 -0.26 -23.26 -11.15
CA PRO A 17 0.41 -22.08 -11.70
C PRO A 17 -0.47 -21.30 -12.68
N GLY A 18 -0.65 -19.99 -12.46
CA GLY A 18 -1.50 -19.12 -13.28
C GLY A 18 -3.00 -19.21 -13.00
N GLN A 19 -3.43 -20.03 -12.03
CA GLN A 19 -4.83 -20.15 -11.66
C GLN A 19 -5.28 -19.05 -10.68
N VAL A 20 -6.30 -18.28 -11.07
CA VAL A 20 -6.99 -17.33 -10.19
C VAL A 20 -8.41 -17.84 -9.93
N PRO A 21 -8.73 -18.25 -8.69
CA PRO A 21 -10.09 -18.68 -8.35
C PRO A 21 -11.12 -17.55 -8.46
N ALA A 22 -12.34 -17.87 -8.88
CA ALA A 22 -13.42 -16.87 -9.06
C ALA A 22 -13.72 -16.06 -7.77
N TYR A 23 -13.68 -16.72 -6.61
CA TYR A 23 -13.90 -16.05 -5.32
C TYR A 23 -12.92 -14.91 -5.05
N VAL A 24 -11.71 -14.94 -5.64
CA VAL A 24 -10.75 -13.84 -5.49
C VAL A 24 -11.30 -12.55 -6.10
N ILE A 25 -12.07 -12.67 -7.18
CA ILE A 25 -12.71 -11.56 -7.90
C ILE A 25 -14.04 -11.18 -7.23
N ASP A 26 -14.85 -12.17 -6.82
CA ASP A 26 -16.14 -11.95 -6.14
C ASP A 26 -15.99 -11.16 -4.83
N TYR A 27 -14.85 -11.31 -4.16
CA TYR A 27 -14.52 -10.62 -2.90
C TYR A 27 -13.39 -9.59 -3.07
N ALA A 28 -13.14 -9.13 -4.31
CA ALA A 28 -12.16 -8.09 -4.59
C ALA A 28 -12.49 -6.80 -3.82
N PRO A 29 -11.50 -6.06 -3.30
CA PRO A 29 -11.74 -4.80 -2.61
C PRO A 29 -12.23 -3.71 -3.55
N LEU A 30 -13.10 -2.84 -3.06
CA LEU A 30 -13.43 -1.56 -3.69
C LEU A 30 -12.68 -0.43 -2.99
N VAL A 31 -12.24 0.57 -3.74
CA VAL A 31 -11.44 1.67 -3.21
C VAL A 31 -12.15 2.99 -3.47
N TYR A 32 -12.61 3.66 -2.42
CA TYR A 32 -12.96 5.08 -2.51
C TYR A 32 -11.67 5.90 -2.54
N LEU A 33 -11.49 6.65 -3.62
CA LEU A 33 -10.47 7.69 -3.71
C LEU A 33 -10.93 8.93 -2.96
N TYR A 34 -10.00 9.80 -2.57
CA TYR A 34 -10.35 11.08 -1.96
C TYR A 34 -11.10 11.97 -2.96
N SER A 35 -12.13 12.68 -2.51
CA SER A 35 -13.00 13.49 -3.39
C SER A 35 -12.24 14.60 -4.13
N GLU A 36 -11.23 15.16 -3.48
CA GLU A 36 -10.31 16.17 -4.03
C GLU A 36 -8.93 15.59 -4.36
N GLU A 37 -8.83 14.28 -4.62
CA GLU A 37 -7.54 13.66 -4.97
C GLU A 37 -6.92 14.36 -6.20
N ARG A 38 -5.64 14.70 -6.05
CA ARG A 38 -4.82 15.34 -7.08
C ARG A 38 -4.02 14.32 -7.87
N TYR A 39 -3.53 13.29 -7.20
CA TYR A 39 -2.67 12.24 -7.74
C TYR A 39 -3.49 10.97 -7.93
N MET A 40 -4.11 10.85 -9.10
CA MET A 40 -5.03 9.74 -9.41
C MET A 40 -4.26 8.44 -9.71
N PRO A 41 -4.91 7.26 -9.61
CA PRO A 41 -4.31 6.00 -10.04
C PRO A 41 -3.75 6.08 -11.46
N TYR A 42 -2.66 5.38 -11.74
CA TYR A 42 -1.95 5.50 -13.02
C TYR A 42 -1.53 4.16 -13.62
N SER A 43 -1.46 4.11 -14.95
CA SER A 43 -1.02 2.94 -15.70
C SER A 43 0.49 2.75 -15.53
N ILE A 44 0.91 1.59 -15.03
CA ILE A 44 2.34 1.27 -14.92
C ILE A 44 3.06 1.21 -16.27
N ALA A 45 2.34 0.85 -17.34
CA ALA A 45 2.90 0.78 -18.68
C ALA A 45 3.19 2.17 -19.25
N ASP A 46 2.30 3.13 -19.00
CA ASP A 46 2.50 4.52 -19.41
C ASP A 46 3.51 5.22 -18.49
N PHE A 47 3.46 4.93 -17.18
CA PHE A 47 4.35 5.51 -16.17
C PHE A 47 5.82 5.34 -16.58
N VAL A 48 6.24 4.10 -16.86
CA VAL A 48 7.66 3.81 -17.15
C VAL A 48 8.19 4.53 -18.39
N THR A 49 7.32 4.95 -19.32
CA THR A 49 7.76 5.69 -20.52
C THR A 49 8.32 7.09 -20.19
N HIS A 50 8.02 7.61 -19.01
CA HIS A 50 8.51 8.92 -18.55
C HIS A 50 9.89 8.87 -17.91
N PHE A 51 10.56 7.72 -17.94
CA PHE A 51 11.82 7.49 -17.22
C PHE A 51 12.91 6.92 -18.11
N HIS A 52 14.15 7.17 -17.71
CA HIS A 52 15.33 6.40 -18.09
C HIS A 52 15.90 5.69 -16.85
N ALA A 53 16.73 4.68 -17.04
CA ALA A 53 17.31 3.93 -15.93
C ALA A 53 18.67 4.52 -15.49
N GLU A 54 18.81 4.76 -14.19
CA GLU A 54 20.08 5.18 -13.59
C GLU A 54 20.43 4.34 -12.36
N LEU A 55 21.72 4.15 -12.14
CA LEU A 55 22.24 3.54 -10.92
C LEU A 55 22.40 4.58 -9.81
N ALA A 56 22.41 4.11 -8.56
CA ALA A 56 22.55 4.98 -7.38
C ALA A 56 23.79 5.89 -7.39
N ASN A 57 24.85 5.50 -8.08
CA ASN A 57 26.07 6.29 -8.28
C ASN A 57 25.95 7.36 -9.37
N GLY A 58 24.80 7.49 -10.04
CA GLY A 58 24.54 8.42 -11.14
C GLY A 58 24.97 7.91 -12.52
N THR A 59 25.29 6.62 -12.67
CA THR A 59 25.56 6.04 -13.98
C THR A 59 24.26 5.72 -14.71
N THR A 60 24.02 6.38 -15.84
CA THR A 60 22.90 6.11 -16.74
C THR A 60 23.10 4.80 -17.51
N LEU A 61 22.04 4.02 -17.66
CA LEU A 61 22.03 2.75 -18.42
C LEU A 61 21.49 2.98 -19.84
N ASP A 62 22.27 3.66 -20.68
CA ASP A 62 21.88 4.11 -22.03
C ASP A 62 21.40 2.99 -22.96
N GLN A 63 21.81 1.74 -22.72
CA GLN A 63 21.39 0.58 -23.51
C GLN A 63 19.88 0.31 -23.45
N PHE A 64 19.16 0.87 -22.47
CA PHE A 64 17.70 0.79 -22.35
C PHE A 64 16.97 1.95 -23.03
N GLY A 65 17.72 2.88 -23.64
CA GLY A 65 17.18 4.03 -24.34
C GLY A 65 16.72 5.17 -23.41
N PRO A 66 16.23 6.28 -23.99
CA PRO A 66 15.81 7.46 -23.24
C PRO A 66 14.44 7.32 -22.57
N SER A 67 13.70 6.25 -22.85
CA SER A 67 12.36 5.99 -22.35
C SER A 67 12.20 4.48 -22.14
N LEU A 68 11.82 4.08 -20.91
CA LEU A 68 11.64 2.68 -20.56
C LEU A 68 10.30 2.13 -21.05
N ASN A 69 10.20 0.80 -21.09
CA ASN A 69 8.95 0.07 -21.23
C ASN A 69 8.94 -1.10 -20.24
N LEU A 70 7.77 -1.70 -19.97
CA LEU A 70 7.67 -2.76 -18.95
C LEU A 70 8.54 -3.98 -19.26
N SER A 71 8.67 -4.35 -20.55
CA SER A 71 9.50 -5.50 -20.95
C SER A 71 11.00 -5.30 -20.67
N ALA A 72 11.46 -4.05 -20.57
CA ALA A 72 12.85 -3.74 -20.21
C ALA A 72 13.15 -3.95 -18.71
N LEU A 73 12.13 -3.95 -17.85
CA LEU A 73 12.31 -3.97 -16.40
C LEU A 73 12.93 -5.28 -15.89
N GLU A 74 12.63 -6.40 -16.53
CA GLU A 74 13.25 -7.69 -16.18
C GLU A 74 14.77 -7.64 -16.43
N ALA A 75 15.20 -7.12 -17.58
CA ALA A 75 16.62 -6.98 -17.90
C ALA A 75 17.33 -5.97 -16.98
N LEU A 76 16.64 -4.92 -16.53
CA LEU A 76 17.18 -3.97 -15.54
C LEU A 76 17.48 -4.63 -14.19
N GLN A 77 16.76 -5.68 -13.82
CA GLN A 77 17.03 -6.40 -12.57
C GLN A 77 18.46 -6.97 -12.53
N GLY A 78 19.05 -7.30 -13.68
CA GLY A 78 20.45 -7.77 -13.77
C GLY A 78 21.49 -6.72 -13.35
N TYR A 79 21.13 -5.44 -13.33
CA TYR A 79 21.97 -4.32 -12.90
C TYR A 79 21.69 -3.88 -11.47
N ASN A 80 20.55 -4.29 -10.90
CA ASN A 80 20.11 -3.88 -9.58
C ASN A 80 20.88 -4.62 -8.47
N SER A 81 21.42 -3.88 -7.51
CA SER A 81 22.13 -4.45 -6.37
C SER A 81 21.89 -3.65 -5.09
N PRO A 82 22.05 -4.25 -3.89
CA PRO A 82 21.88 -3.52 -2.63
C PRO A 82 22.85 -2.33 -2.44
N VAL A 83 24.02 -2.37 -3.08
CA VAL A 83 25.06 -1.33 -2.95
C VAL A 83 24.91 -0.25 -4.02
N ASN A 84 24.43 -0.63 -5.20
CA ASN A 84 24.21 0.28 -6.32
C ASN A 84 22.87 -0.07 -6.99
N PRO A 85 21.73 0.29 -6.37
CA PRO A 85 20.42 -0.04 -6.91
C PRO A 85 20.09 0.77 -8.17
N VAL A 86 19.15 0.25 -8.95
CA VAL A 86 18.60 0.92 -10.14
C VAL A 86 17.39 1.77 -9.74
N TYR A 87 17.34 3.00 -10.24
CA TYR A 87 16.22 3.93 -10.13
C TYR A 87 15.65 4.20 -11.53
N MET A 88 14.34 4.44 -11.60
CA MET A 88 13.72 5.06 -12.76
C MET A 88 13.82 6.57 -12.56
N THR A 89 14.76 7.24 -13.24
CA THR A 89 14.95 8.70 -13.12
C THR A 89 14.06 9.40 -14.14
N ALA A 90 13.28 10.39 -13.69
CA ALA A 90 12.29 11.05 -14.53
C ALA A 90 12.97 11.86 -15.66
N ASN A 91 12.40 11.77 -16.86
CA ASN A 91 12.85 12.53 -18.03
C ASN A 91 12.44 14.02 -17.97
N GLU A 92 11.48 14.34 -17.11
CA GLU A 92 10.88 15.66 -16.96
C GLU A 92 10.91 16.08 -15.48
N ASP A 93 10.81 17.39 -15.23
CA ASP A 93 10.76 17.93 -13.87
C ASP A 93 9.41 17.61 -13.22
N PHE A 94 9.39 16.56 -12.39
CA PHE A 94 8.20 16.09 -11.71
C PHE A 94 7.60 17.11 -10.73
N ASP A 95 8.38 18.06 -10.20
CA ASP A 95 7.89 19.11 -9.27
C ASP A 95 7.06 20.20 -9.98
N LYS A 96 6.95 20.14 -11.31
CA LYS A 96 6.07 21.01 -12.11
C LYS A 96 4.69 20.41 -12.38
N ASP A 97 4.36 19.30 -11.72
CA ASP A 97 3.09 18.58 -11.88
C ASP A 97 2.74 18.26 -13.35
N PRO A 98 3.63 17.61 -14.11
CA PRO A 98 3.30 17.15 -15.45
C PRO A 98 2.09 16.20 -15.42
N GLY A 99 1.39 16.07 -16.55
CA GLY A 99 0.13 15.32 -16.61
C GLY A 99 0.24 13.86 -16.15
N TRP A 100 1.41 13.24 -16.33
CA TRP A 100 1.66 11.87 -15.90
C TRP A 100 1.87 11.72 -14.40
N ILE A 101 2.28 12.78 -13.69
CA ILE A 101 2.39 12.82 -12.23
C ILE A 101 1.02 12.90 -11.57
N THR A 102 0.14 13.78 -12.05
CA THR A 102 -1.20 13.96 -11.47
C THR A 102 -2.20 12.90 -11.92
N GLY A 103 -2.05 12.36 -13.15
CA GLY A 103 -3.00 11.41 -13.70
C GLY A 103 -4.42 11.97 -13.80
N ALA A 104 -4.60 13.29 -13.92
CA ALA A 104 -5.89 13.96 -13.74
C ALA A 104 -7.05 13.44 -14.62
N LYS A 105 -6.74 12.75 -15.72
CA LYS A 105 -7.71 12.10 -16.63
C LYS A 105 -8.21 10.74 -16.12
N ASN A 106 -7.48 10.10 -15.21
CA ASN A 106 -7.74 8.74 -14.72
C ASN A 106 -8.79 8.77 -13.61
N ARG A 107 -10.01 9.21 -13.96
CA ARG A 107 -11.15 9.23 -13.04
C ARG A 107 -12.00 7.98 -13.24
N PRO A 108 -12.30 7.22 -12.16
CA PRO A 108 -13.19 6.07 -12.25
C PRO A 108 -14.54 6.46 -12.86
N ASN A 109 -15.10 5.56 -13.66
CA ASN A 109 -16.46 5.72 -14.17
C ASN A 109 -17.43 5.89 -13.01
N PHE A 110 -18.28 6.92 -13.05
CA PHE A 110 -19.17 7.25 -11.94
C PHE A 110 -20.15 6.12 -11.55
N TYR A 111 -20.55 5.28 -12.52
CA TYR A 111 -21.53 4.23 -12.29
C TYR A 111 -20.90 2.88 -11.96
N THR A 112 -19.80 2.52 -12.63
CA THR A 112 -19.18 1.19 -12.50
C THR A 112 -17.94 1.19 -11.62
N GLY A 113 -17.31 2.35 -11.45
CA GLY A 113 -15.99 2.48 -10.84
C GLY A 113 -14.84 1.97 -11.70
N GLU A 114 -15.07 1.67 -12.98
CA GLU A 114 -14.04 1.17 -13.88
C GLU A 114 -13.02 2.26 -14.25
N LEU A 115 -11.75 1.87 -14.33
CA LEU A 115 -10.68 2.63 -14.97
C LEU A 115 -10.12 1.80 -16.14
N PRO A 116 -10.51 2.06 -17.39
CA PRO A 116 -10.19 1.17 -18.52
C PRO A 116 -8.69 1.15 -18.89
N ASP A 117 -8.02 2.28 -18.71
CA ASP A 117 -6.60 2.43 -19.08
C ASP A 117 -5.64 2.20 -17.91
N VAL A 118 -6.16 2.04 -16.69
CA VAL A 118 -5.37 1.88 -15.46
C VAL A 118 -5.70 0.55 -14.80
N PRO A 119 -4.98 -0.53 -15.15
CA PRO A 119 -5.22 -1.83 -14.54
C PRO A 119 -4.63 -1.88 -13.12
N ALA A 120 -5.40 -2.40 -12.17
CA ALA A 120 -4.84 -2.85 -10.89
C ALA A 120 -3.95 -4.08 -11.09
N THR A 121 -3.09 -4.41 -10.12
CA THR A 121 -2.27 -5.64 -10.19
C THR A 121 -2.70 -6.62 -9.11
N LEU A 122 -3.17 -7.80 -9.51
CA LEU A 122 -3.52 -8.90 -8.63
C LEU A 122 -2.39 -9.92 -8.59
N ILE A 123 -1.90 -10.25 -7.38
CA ILE A 123 -0.98 -11.37 -7.17
C ILE A 123 -1.62 -12.36 -6.18
N VAL A 124 -1.89 -13.57 -6.65
CA VAL A 124 -2.43 -14.66 -5.84
C VAL A 124 -1.30 -15.55 -5.33
N VAL A 125 -1.33 -15.86 -4.03
CA VAL A 125 -0.34 -16.71 -3.38
C VAL A 125 -1.06 -17.83 -2.65
N ASP A 126 -0.86 -19.07 -3.11
CA ASP A 126 -1.34 -20.26 -2.40
C ASP A 126 -0.46 -20.52 -1.16
N LYS A 127 -1.09 -20.43 0.00
CA LYS A 127 -0.48 -20.63 1.32
C LYS A 127 -0.63 -22.06 1.83
N GLY A 128 -1.11 -22.97 1.00
CA GLY A 128 -1.36 -24.38 1.32
C GLY A 128 -2.48 -24.57 2.35
N ASN A 129 -2.88 -25.82 2.54
CA ASN A 129 -3.89 -26.20 3.53
C ASN A 129 -5.24 -25.45 3.38
N GLY A 130 -5.57 -25.06 2.14
CA GLY A 130 -6.75 -24.28 1.79
C GLY A 130 -6.66 -22.78 2.06
N TRP A 131 -5.51 -22.25 2.48
CA TRP A 131 -5.30 -20.81 2.63
C TRP A 131 -4.81 -20.18 1.32
N VAL A 132 -5.44 -19.09 0.90
CA VAL A 132 -5.03 -18.33 -0.29
C VAL A 132 -5.02 -16.85 0.04
N ASP A 133 -3.94 -16.17 -0.35
CA ASP A 133 -3.82 -14.72 -0.23
C ASP A 133 -3.98 -14.09 -1.61
N ALA A 134 -4.91 -13.14 -1.74
CA ALA A 134 -5.04 -12.28 -2.91
C ALA A 134 -4.54 -10.87 -2.57
N TYR A 135 -3.42 -10.49 -3.17
CA TYR A 135 -2.85 -9.16 -3.04
C TYR A 135 -3.32 -8.27 -4.19
N TRP A 136 -4.08 -7.23 -3.86
CA TRP A 136 -4.55 -6.22 -4.80
C TRP A 136 -3.68 -4.97 -4.67
N PHE A 137 -2.92 -4.66 -5.70
CA PHE A 137 -2.01 -3.53 -5.78
C PHE A 137 -2.61 -2.38 -6.57
N TYR A 138 -2.36 -1.18 -6.06
CA TYR A 138 -2.81 0.10 -6.59
C TYR A 138 -1.59 0.96 -6.85
N PHE A 139 -1.47 1.46 -8.08
CA PHE A 139 -0.34 2.28 -8.48
C PHE A 139 -0.78 3.73 -8.68
N TYR A 140 0.01 4.65 -8.12
CA TYR A 140 -0.12 6.08 -8.34
C TYR A 140 1.23 6.62 -8.81
N SER A 141 1.23 7.63 -9.67
CA SER A 141 2.49 8.18 -10.20
C SER A 141 3.29 8.99 -9.19
N PHE A 142 2.66 9.40 -8.09
CA PHE A 142 3.28 10.25 -7.09
C PHE A 142 2.57 10.08 -5.76
N ASN A 143 3.33 10.06 -4.68
CA ASN A 143 2.85 10.13 -3.32
C ASN A 143 3.16 11.54 -2.78
N GLU A 144 2.12 12.30 -2.41
CA GLU A 144 2.30 13.52 -1.63
C GLU A 144 2.32 13.16 -0.15
N GLY A 145 3.49 13.33 0.45
CA GLY A 145 3.73 13.01 1.84
C GLY A 145 2.90 13.88 2.80
N PRO A 146 2.75 13.44 4.06
CA PRO A 146 1.90 14.13 5.01
C PRO A 146 2.48 15.48 5.48
N TYR A 147 1.60 16.35 5.98
CA TYR A 147 1.96 17.66 6.53
C TYR A 147 2.09 17.57 8.06
N VAL A 148 3.19 18.11 8.60
CA VAL A 148 3.46 18.17 10.05
C VAL A 148 3.18 19.59 10.53
N MET A 149 2.12 19.78 11.32
CA MET A 149 1.71 21.12 11.83
C MET A 149 1.54 22.18 10.73
N GLY A 150 1.01 21.79 9.56
CA GLY A 150 0.85 22.68 8.41
C GLY A 150 2.15 23.01 7.67
N THR A 151 3.28 22.41 8.06
CA THR A 151 4.54 22.47 7.32
C THR A 151 4.75 21.15 6.58
N GLY A 152 5.13 21.21 5.31
CA GLY A 152 5.27 20.03 4.46
C GLY A 152 5.03 20.41 3.00
N PRO A 153 4.75 19.42 2.14
CA PRO A 153 4.70 17.99 2.44
C PRO A 153 6.11 17.39 2.72
N PHE A 154 6.17 16.21 3.36
CA PHE A 154 7.42 15.49 3.65
C PHE A 154 7.30 14.00 3.34
N GLY A 155 8.32 13.42 2.73
CA GLY A 155 8.28 12.03 2.25
C GLY A 155 7.61 11.88 0.88
N ASP A 156 7.57 12.93 0.08
CA ASP A 156 7.15 12.89 -1.31
C ASP A 156 8.03 11.93 -2.10
N HIS A 157 7.42 11.13 -2.96
CA HIS A 157 8.17 10.30 -3.90
C HIS A 157 7.41 10.09 -5.19
N VAL A 158 8.16 10.05 -6.29
CA VAL A 158 7.66 9.64 -7.60
C VAL A 158 7.44 8.14 -7.59
N GLY A 159 6.32 7.70 -8.13
CA GLY A 159 5.80 6.33 -8.06
C GLY A 159 5.28 5.99 -6.66
N ASP A 160 4.17 5.26 -6.58
CA ASP A 160 3.61 4.83 -5.31
C ASP A 160 2.89 3.48 -5.46
N TRP A 161 3.20 2.56 -4.56
CA TRP A 161 2.68 1.20 -4.54
C TRP A 161 1.98 0.94 -3.21
N GLU A 162 0.67 1.14 -3.24
CA GLU A 162 -0.25 0.78 -2.17
C GLU A 162 -0.90 -0.57 -2.48
N HIS A 163 -1.35 -1.29 -1.45
CA HIS A 163 -1.98 -2.59 -1.65
C HIS A 163 -2.90 -3.01 -0.51
N SER A 164 -3.80 -3.92 -0.83
CA SER A 164 -4.58 -4.66 0.15
C SER A 164 -4.42 -6.16 -0.04
N LEU A 165 -4.74 -6.91 1.01
CA LEU A 165 -4.73 -8.36 1.01
C LEU A 165 -6.11 -8.83 1.43
N VAL A 166 -6.75 -9.66 0.62
CA VAL A 166 -7.89 -10.48 1.05
C VAL A 166 -7.40 -11.91 1.24
N ARG A 167 -7.51 -12.43 2.45
CA ARG A 167 -7.09 -13.79 2.80
C ARG A 167 -8.30 -14.70 2.91
N PHE A 168 -8.23 -15.82 2.20
CA PHE A 168 -9.27 -16.82 2.11
C PHE A 168 -8.88 -18.09 2.85
N TYR A 169 -9.88 -18.77 3.40
CA TYR A 169 -9.77 -20.15 3.86
C TYR A 169 -10.83 -20.99 3.15
N LYS A 170 -10.37 -21.94 2.32
CA LYS A 170 -11.23 -22.82 1.51
C LYS A 170 -12.26 -22.04 0.68
N GLY A 171 -11.84 -20.92 0.10
CA GLY A 171 -12.67 -20.06 -0.75
C GLY A 171 -13.48 -18.98 0.00
N GLU A 172 -13.54 -19.03 1.33
CA GLU A 172 -14.28 -18.04 2.13
C GLU A 172 -13.35 -16.90 2.60
N PRO A 173 -13.72 -15.62 2.42
CA PRO A 173 -12.91 -14.49 2.87
C PRO A 173 -12.91 -14.38 4.40
N VAL A 174 -11.72 -14.35 5.00
CA VAL A 174 -11.54 -14.33 6.46
C VAL A 174 -11.01 -12.99 6.95
N ILE A 175 -9.98 -12.47 6.28
CA ILE A 175 -9.23 -11.29 6.72
C ILE A 175 -9.03 -10.36 5.54
N VAL A 176 -9.15 -9.06 5.80
CA VAL A 176 -8.68 -8.02 4.90
C VAL A 176 -7.59 -7.23 5.61
N TRP A 177 -6.47 -7.03 4.94
CA TRP A 177 -5.39 -6.16 5.39
C TRP A 177 -5.21 -5.01 4.40
N MET A 178 -5.00 -3.82 4.93
CA MET A 178 -4.91 -2.57 4.17
C MET A 178 -3.55 -1.93 4.46
N SER A 179 -2.76 -1.64 3.42
CA SER A 179 -1.49 -0.95 3.58
C SER A 179 -1.70 0.49 4.03
N ALA A 180 -0.83 0.95 4.91
CA ALA A 180 -0.75 2.36 5.27
C ALA A 180 0.71 2.66 5.58
N HIS A 181 1.34 3.46 4.73
CA HIS A 181 2.76 3.79 4.83
C HIS A 181 3.62 2.50 4.83
N GLY A 182 4.65 2.43 5.68
CA GLY A 182 5.48 1.23 5.83
C GLY A 182 4.81 0.04 6.53
N GLY A 183 3.50 0.10 6.82
CA GLY A 183 2.76 -0.91 7.57
C GLY A 183 1.30 -1.04 7.09
N GLY A 184 0.37 -1.22 8.03
CA GLY A 184 -1.04 -1.36 7.70
C GLY A 184 -1.88 -1.91 8.86
N GLY A 185 -3.17 -2.09 8.60
CA GLY A 185 -4.14 -2.65 9.56
C GLY A 185 -4.82 -3.90 9.02
N ALA A 186 -5.03 -4.91 9.88
CA ALA A 186 -5.78 -6.12 9.55
C ALA A 186 -7.15 -6.11 10.24
N TYR A 187 -8.18 -6.58 9.56
CA TYR A 187 -9.56 -6.67 10.04
C TYR A 187 -10.18 -8.00 9.64
N PHE A 188 -11.08 -8.53 10.46
CA PHE A 188 -11.95 -9.63 10.02
C PHE A 188 -12.89 -9.14 8.92
N TYR A 189 -12.96 -9.88 7.82
CA TYR A 189 -13.78 -9.55 6.65
C TYR A 189 -15.26 -9.31 7.01
N THR A 190 -15.79 -10.12 7.93
CA THR A 190 -17.17 -10.01 8.42
C THR A 190 -17.48 -8.64 9.02
N ASN A 191 -16.48 -7.97 9.59
CA ASN A 191 -16.64 -6.76 10.40
C ASN A 191 -16.35 -5.47 9.62
N LEU A 192 -15.99 -5.57 8.34
CA LEU A 192 -15.78 -4.42 7.47
C LEU A 192 -17.06 -3.95 6.79
N GLU A 193 -17.08 -2.68 6.39
CA GLU A 193 -18.06 -2.20 5.42
C GLU A 193 -17.88 -2.94 4.09
N LYS A 194 -19.02 -3.29 3.47
CA LYS A 194 -19.07 -4.00 2.20
C LYS A 194 -20.10 -3.35 1.30
N LEU A 195 -19.80 -3.26 0.01
CA LEU A 195 -20.80 -3.04 -1.03
C LEU A 195 -21.00 -4.39 -1.72
N ASP A 196 -22.19 -4.95 -1.58
CA ASP A 196 -22.47 -6.36 -1.86
C ASP A 196 -21.49 -7.28 -1.10
N GLN A 197 -20.57 -7.94 -1.81
CA GLN A 197 -19.55 -8.82 -1.25
C GLN A 197 -18.15 -8.19 -1.23
N HIS A 198 -17.99 -7.01 -1.79
CA HIS A 198 -16.69 -6.37 -1.90
C HIS A 198 -16.37 -5.58 -0.64
N PRO A 199 -15.25 -5.85 0.07
CA PRO A 199 -14.85 -5.03 1.20
C PRO A 199 -14.47 -3.62 0.72
N VAL A 200 -14.94 -2.62 1.45
CA VAL A 200 -14.72 -1.20 1.12
C VAL A 200 -13.46 -0.69 1.80
N ILE A 201 -12.60 -0.04 1.01
CA ILE A 201 -11.36 0.62 1.41
C ILE A 201 -11.46 2.11 1.07
N PHE A 202 -10.87 2.97 1.89
CA PHE A 202 -10.76 4.39 1.63
C PHE A 202 -9.29 4.78 1.53
N ALA A 203 -8.86 5.25 0.35
CA ALA A 203 -7.52 5.74 0.11
C ALA A 203 -7.39 7.19 0.61
N ALA A 204 -6.30 7.47 1.32
CA ALA A 204 -6.01 8.78 1.86
C ALA A 204 -5.56 9.77 0.78
N ARG A 205 -5.89 11.04 0.97
CA ARG A 205 -5.45 12.13 0.09
C ARG A 205 -3.93 12.19 0.01
N GLY A 206 -3.38 12.05 -1.20
CA GLY A 206 -1.95 12.25 -1.51
C GLY A 206 -1.04 11.11 -1.04
N THR A 207 -1.21 10.62 0.19
CA THR A 207 -0.41 9.52 0.75
C THR A 207 -0.90 8.14 0.33
N HIS A 208 -2.12 8.06 -0.21
CA HIS A 208 -2.81 6.85 -0.66
C HIS A 208 -2.92 5.70 0.36
N ALA A 209 -2.54 5.93 1.61
CA ALA A 209 -2.69 4.98 2.69
C ALA A 209 -4.15 4.53 2.81
N ASN A 210 -4.35 3.22 2.97
CA ASN A 210 -5.66 2.58 2.92
C ASN A 210 -6.25 2.39 4.31
N TYR A 211 -7.49 2.84 4.48
CA TYR A 211 -8.21 2.79 5.74
C TYR A 211 -9.57 2.10 5.61
N ALA A 212 -10.04 1.54 6.73
CA ALA A 212 -11.34 0.87 6.82
C ALA A 212 -12.52 1.85 7.06
N SER A 213 -12.25 3.15 7.15
CA SER A 213 -13.27 4.17 7.38
C SER A 213 -12.83 5.54 6.84
N THR A 214 -13.81 6.42 6.67
CA THR A 214 -13.62 7.84 6.37
C THR A 214 -13.17 8.64 7.60
N GLY A 215 -12.58 9.82 7.37
CA GLY A 215 -12.23 10.80 8.40
C GLY A 215 -10.73 11.04 8.50
N GLN A 216 -10.31 11.62 9.62
CA GLN A 216 -8.92 11.92 9.91
C GLN A 216 -8.24 10.77 10.66
N HIS A 217 -7.15 10.25 10.11
CA HIS A 217 -6.39 9.13 10.67
C HIS A 217 -5.02 9.61 11.16
N ALA A 218 -4.89 9.81 12.46
CA ALA A 218 -3.59 10.13 13.05
C ALA A 218 -2.67 8.91 13.03
N HIS A 219 -1.43 9.10 12.56
CA HIS A 219 -0.40 8.08 12.53
C HIS A 219 0.98 8.69 12.88
N ASP A 220 1.85 7.87 13.47
CA ASP A 220 3.27 8.10 13.78
C ASP A 220 3.66 9.28 14.71
N LEU A 221 2.91 10.39 14.73
CA LEU A 221 3.09 11.51 15.66
C LEU A 221 1.85 11.75 16.53
N PRO A 222 2.01 12.22 17.78
CA PRO A 222 0.90 12.43 18.71
C PRO A 222 0.01 13.62 18.30
N TYR A 223 -1.14 13.74 18.96
CA TYR A 223 -2.06 14.90 18.85
C TYR A 223 -2.57 15.19 17.43
N SER A 224 -2.61 14.17 16.55
CA SER A 224 -3.06 14.34 15.16
C SER A 224 -2.26 15.39 14.38
N ILE A 225 -1.01 15.62 14.79
CA ILE A 225 -0.09 16.55 14.14
C ILE A 225 0.31 16.06 12.74
N LEU A 226 0.27 14.74 12.56
CA LEU A 226 0.40 14.05 11.30
C LEU A 226 -0.86 13.22 11.10
N SER A 227 -1.58 13.44 10.00
CA SER A 227 -2.80 12.70 9.73
C SER A 227 -3.05 12.56 8.25
N ASP A 228 -3.56 11.39 7.91
CA ASP A 228 -4.19 11.12 6.64
C ASP A 228 -5.66 11.50 6.70
N PHE A 229 -6.24 11.80 5.53
CA PHE A 229 -7.65 12.15 5.40
C PHE A 229 -8.28 11.29 4.32
N THR A 230 -9.38 10.63 4.68
CA THR A 230 -10.16 9.79 3.76
C THR A 230 -11.60 10.25 3.71
N ASP A 231 -12.25 10.09 2.55
CA ASP A 231 -13.68 10.37 2.38
C ASP A 231 -14.30 9.44 1.32
N ARG A 232 -15.56 9.70 0.94
CA ARG A 232 -16.28 8.97 -0.11
C ARG A 232 -16.24 9.75 -1.42
N GLY A 233 -15.06 9.89 -1.99
CA GLY A 233 -14.89 10.43 -3.35
C GLY A 233 -15.29 9.42 -4.43
N PRO A 234 -14.66 9.47 -5.61
CA PRO A 234 -14.91 8.50 -6.67
C PRO A 234 -14.62 7.06 -6.22
N LEU A 235 -15.57 6.16 -6.45
CA LEU A 235 -15.39 4.73 -6.21
C LEU A 235 -14.62 4.12 -7.38
N TRP A 236 -13.49 3.49 -7.10
CA TRP A 236 -12.75 2.64 -8.03
C TRP A 236 -13.05 1.18 -7.74
N ASN A 237 -13.34 0.43 -8.80
CA ASN A 237 -13.49 -1.02 -8.78
C ASN A 237 -12.32 -1.70 -9.51
N PRO A 238 -11.28 -2.13 -8.78
CA PRO A 238 -10.14 -2.90 -9.31
C PRO A 238 -10.53 -4.19 -10.04
N SER A 239 -11.67 -4.80 -9.71
CA SER A 239 -12.07 -6.09 -10.30
C SER A 239 -12.51 -5.98 -11.77
N LEU A 240 -12.73 -4.76 -12.28
CA LEU A 240 -13.17 -4.53 -13.66
C LEU A 240 -12.00 -4.41 -14.64
N ASN A 241 -10.83 -3.95 -14.19
CA ASN A 241 -9.62 -3.88 -15.01
C ASN A 241 -8.40 -4.17 -14.15
N PHE A 242 -7.83 -5.36 -14.32
CA PHE A 242 -6.66 -5.82 -13.58
C PHE A 242 -5.78 -6.74 -14.42
N LEU A 243 -4.48 -6.71 -14.12
CA LEU A 243 -3.51 -7.72 -14.46
C LEU A 243 -3.49 -8.79 -13.37
N ALA A 244 -3.32 -10.06 -13.73
CA ALA A 244 -3.28 -11.13 -12.74
C ALA A 244 -2.03 -12.01 -12.83
N TYR A 245 -1.53 -12.41 -11.66
CA TYR A 245 -0.36 -13.27 -11.53
C TYR A 245 -0.55 -14.23 -10.37
N THR A 246 0.11 -15.39 -10.43
CA THR A 246 0.33 -16.23 -9.24
C THR A 246 1.80 -16.22 -8.87
N TYR A 247 2.10 -16.23 -7.56
CA TYR A 247 3.47 -16.24 -7.07
C TYR A 247 3.67 -17.34 -6.03
N ASP A 248 4.63 -18.22 -6.28
CA ASP A 248 4.91 -19.39 -5.42
C ASP A 248 6.05 -19.14 -4.41
N GLY A 249 6.72 -17.99 -4.53
CA GLY A 249 7.88 -17.60 -3.73
C GLY A 249 9.20 -17.55 -4.50
N GLU A 250 9.25 -18.16 -5.66
CA GLU A 250 10.40 -18.22 -6.55
C GLU A 250 10.02 -17.70 -7.94
N THR A 251 8.89 -18.18 -8.47
CA THR A 251 8.40 -17.87 -9.81
C THR A 251 7.06 -17.14 -9.78
N VAL A 252 6.98 -16.11 -10.61
CA VAL A 252 5.75 -15.42 -11.01
C VAL A 252 5.25 -16.04 -12.30
N GLN A 253 3.99 -16.43 -12.30
CA GLN A 253 3.31 -17.01 -13.45
C GLN A 253 2.21 -16.06 -13.89
N TYR A 254 2.09 -15.88 -15.20
CA TYR A 254 0.98 -15.12 -15.77
C TYR A 254 -0.32 -15.81 -15.45
N ALA A 255 -1.28 -15.04 -14.94
CA ALA A 255 -2.66 -15.46 -14.89
C ALA A 255 -3.45 -14.58 -15.86
N ASN A 256 -4.56 -15.10 -16.37
CA ASN A 256 -5.44 -14.28 -17.20
C ASN A 256 -6.21 -13.32 -16.28
N GLY A 257 -5.82 -12.04 -16.28
CA GLY A 257 -6.59 -10.99 -15.61
C GLY A 257 -7.88 -10.68 -16.34
N SER A 258 -8.31 -9.43 -16.26
CA SER A 258 -9.51 -8.92 -16.96
C SER A 258 -9.47 -9.14 -18.49
N HIS A 259 -8.28 -9.21 -19.10
CA HIS A 259 -8.09 -9.45 -20.52
C HIS A 259 -7.04 -10.55 -20.76
N PRO A 260 -7.45 -11.74 -21.26
CA PRO A 260 -6.53 -12.85 -21.45
C PRO A 260 -5.32 -12.52 -22.34
N GLY A 261 -4.14 -12.99 -21.94
CA GLY A 261 -2.88 -12.82 -22.68
C GLY A 261 -2.26 -11.42 -22.62
N ARG A 262 -2.83 -10.48 -21.86
CA ARG A 262 -2.28 -9.12 -21.69
C ARG A 262 -0.95 -9.17 -20.93
N GLU A 263 -0.89 -9.97 -19.87
CA GLU A 263 0.26 -10.06 -18.97
C GLU A 263 1.51 -10.56 -19.67
N GLU A 264 1.37 -11.51 -20.60
CA GLU A 264 2.46 -12.04 -21.43
C GLU A 264 3.11 -10.94 -22.29
N GLN A 265 2.32 -10.00 -22.79
CA GLN A 265 2.81 -8.89 -23.63
C GLN A 265 3.59 -7.84 -22.83
N LEU A 266 3.34 -7.74 -21.53
CA LEU A 266 4.02 -6.80 -20.63
C LEU A 266 5.36 -7.36 -20.11
N GLY A 267 5.63 -8.65 -20.33
CA GLY A 267 6.84 -9.33 -19.87
C GLY A 267 6.91 -9.51 -18.36
N HIS A 268 8.07 -9.94 -17.85
CA HIS A 268 8.25 -10.26 -16.43
C HIS A 268 8.66 -9.05 -15.58
N TRP A 269 7.96 -7.94 -15.75
CA TRP A 269 8.25 -6.66 -15.09
C TRP A 269 8.22 -6.73 -13.55
N LEU A 270 7.44 -7.66 -12.98
CA LEU A 270 7.32 -7.87 -11.53
C LEU A 270 8.65 -8.23 -10.86
N TYR A 271 9.62 -8.80 -11.59
CA TYR A 271 10.94 -9.14 -11.04
C TYR A 271 11.85 -7.93 -10.86
N PHE A 272 11.47 -6.74 -11.31
CA PHE A 272 12.25 -5.54 -11.05
C PHE A 272 12.14 -5.12 -9.58
N LEU A 273 13.21 -5.38 -8.83
CA LEU A 273 13.34 -5.05 -7.39
C LEU A 273 14.05 -3.71 -7.16
N GLY A 274 14.25 -2.91 -8.20
CA GLY A 274 14.77 -1.55 -8.07
C GLY A 274 13.69 -0.56 -7.61
N TYR A 275 13.97 0.72 -7.75
CA TYR A 275 13.10 1.80 -7.30
C TYR A 275 12.27 2.35 -8.46
N TRP A 276 10.95 2.37 -8.25
CA TRP A 276 9.95 2.93 -9.14
C TRP A 276 9.86 4.43 -8.90
N GLY A 277 10.70 5.19 -9.57
CA GLY A 277 10.81 6.64 -9.44
C GLY A 277 12.21 7.07 -9.01
N ASP A 278 12.35 8.40 -8.90
CA ASP A 278 13.63 9.05 -8.73
C ASP A 278 14.32 8.69 -7.40
N LYS A 279 15.65 8.78 -7.42
CA LYS A 279 16.45 8.80 -6.19
C LYS A 279 16.19 10.10 -5.43
N LYS A 280 16.24 10.03 -4.10
CA LYS A 280 16.18 11.18 -3.21
C LYS A 280 17.09 12.31 -3.69
N LEU A 281 16.48 13.48 -3.89
CA LEU A 281 17.19 14.67 -4.31
C LEU A 281 18.30 15.07 -3.32
N PRO A 282 19.46 15.55 -3.81
CA PRO A 282 20.52 16.05 -2.96
C PRO A 282 20.04 17.18 -2.04
N PRO A 283 20.61 17.33 -0.83
CA PRO A 283 20.30 18.44 0.07
C PRO A 283 20.45 19.85 -0.52
N SER A 284 21.25 19.99 -1.58
CA SER A 284 21.50 21.25 -2.29
C SER A 284 20.49 21.54 -3.41
N ASP A 285 19.63 20.59 -3.78
CA ASP A 285 18.60 20.80 -4.81
C ASP A 285 17.58 21.83 -4.29
N PRO A 286 17.23 22.87 -5.06
CA PRO A 286 16.30 23.92 -4.62
C PRO A 286 14.88 23.42 -4.33
N ARG A 287 14.49 22.26 -4.90
CA ARG A 287 13.20 21.62 -4.64
C ARG A 287 13.21 20.85 -3.32
N GLN A 288 14.38 20.51 -2.80
CA GLN A 288 14.54 19.72 -1.59
C GLN A 288 14.46 20.60 -0.34
N ARG A 289 13.78 20.10 0.70
CA ARG A 289 13.68 20.78 2.00
C ARG A 289 13.90 19.78 3.12
N TRP A 290 14.76 20.16 4.07
CA TRP A 290 14.97 19.36 5.28
C TRP A 290 13.94 19.69 6.36
N SER A 291 13.50 18.67 7.09
CA SER A 291 12.87 18.83 8.39
C SER A 291 13.48 17.86 9.41
N PRO A 292 13.28 18.10 10.72
CA PRO A 292 13.70 17.16 11.76
C PRO A 292 13.05 15.77 11.69
N PHE A 293 11.99 15.61 10.89
CA PHE A 293 11.23 14.37 10.76
C PHE A 293 11.60 13.60 9.49
N GLU A 294 11.63 14.28 8.35
CA GLU A 294 11.96 13.69 7.05
C GLU A 294 12.32 14.78 6.00
N TRP A 295 12.95 14.39 4.90
CA TRP A 295 13.14 15.22 3.71
C TRP A 295 11.82 15.45 2.95
N LYS A 296 11.72 16.52 2.15
CA LYS A 296 10.57 16.72 1.23
C LYS A 296 10.50 15.54 0.28
N TYR A 297 11.54 15.31 -0.53
CA TYR A 297 11.61 14.18 -1.45
C TYR A 297 12.44 13.04 -0.90
N ILE A 298 11.96 11.81 -1.04
CA ILE A 298 12.66 10.57 -0.72
C ILE A 298 12.75 9.67 -1.96
N ASP A 299 13.41 8.51 -1.81
CA ASP A 299 13.52 7.53 -2.89
C ASP A 299 12.13 7.00 -3.28
N GLY A 300 11.89 6.77 -4.58
CA GLY A 300 10.72 6.02 -5.05
C GLY A 300 10.58 4.65 -4.36
N PRO A 301 9.39 4.02 -4.33
CA PRO A 301 9.20 2.72 -3.70
C PRO A 301 9.77 1.59 -4.55
N CYS A 302 9.98 0.44 -3.92
CA CYS A 302 10.18 -0.81 -4.64
C CYS A 302 8.84 -1.44 -5.06
N GLY A 303 8.89 -2.30 -6.09
CA GLY A 303 7.70 -2.92 -6.69
C GLY A 303 6.98 -3.96 -5.83
N PRO A 304 5.92 -4.60 -6.38
CA PRO A 304 5.03 -5.50 -5.63
C PRO A 304 5.73 -6.68 -4.92
N LEU A 305 6.72 -7.33 -5.56
CA LEU A 305 7.41 -8.48 -4.98
C LEU A 305 8.23 -8.14 -3.72
N CYS A 306 8.57 -6.87 -3.50
CA CYS A 306 9.25 -6.43 -2.28
C CYS A 306 8.34 -6.39 -1.04
N LYS A 307 7.01 -6.53 -1.19
CA LYS A 307 6.04 -6.39 -0.09
C LYS A 307 5.85 -7.66 0.76
N ASN A 308 6.82 -8.58 0.78
CA ASN A 308 6.79 -9.80 1.59
C ASN A 308 5.50 -10.60 1.38
N LEU A 309 5.21 -10.95 0.12
CA LEU A 309 3.97 -11.63 -0.29
C LEU A 309 3.82 -13.02 0.32
N LEU A 310 4.94 -13.65 0.69
CA LEU A 310 4.92 -14.97 1.30
C LEU A 310 4.49 -14.96 2.78
N ARG A 311 4.46 -13.82 3.48
CA ARG A 311 4.15 -13.76 4.92
C ARG A 311 3.01 -14.67 5.40
N ILE A 312 3.30 -15.42 6.47
CA ILE A 312 2.30 -16.28 7.16
C ILE A 312 1.31 -15.41 7.92
N SER A 313 1.79 -14.38 8.61
CA SER A 313 0.95 -13.41 9.31
C SER A 313 0.43 -12.37 8.32
N PRO A 314 -0.86 -11.95 8.37
CA PRO A 314 -1.40 -10.95 7.45
C PRO A 314 -0.66 -9.61 7.51
N CYS A 315 -0.14 -9.23 8.68
CA CYS A 315 0.58 -7.97 8.85
C CYS A 315 2.01 -8.05 8.28
N GLN A 316 2.36 -7.10 7.42
CA GLN A 316 3.63 -7.07 6.68
C GLN A 316 4.86 -6.87 7.59
N ARG A 317 4.79 -5.98 8.58
CA ARG A 317 5.87 -5.66 9.52
C ARG A 317 5.30 -5.42 10.92
N ALA A 318 6.02 -5.87 11.95
CA ALA A 318 5.77 -5.44 13.32
C ALA A 318 6.37 -4.05 13.52
N LYS A 319 5.65 -3.12 14.16
CA LYS A 319 6.21 -1.81 14.53
C LYS A 319 7.38 -2.01 15.50
N TRP A 320 8.38 -1.12 15.49
CA TRP A 320 9.63 -1.31 16.26
C TRP A 320 9.43 -1.46 17.78
N TRP A 321 8.29 -1.01 18.29
CA TRP A 321 7.87 -1.16 19.70
C TRP A 321 7.00 -2.39 19.99
N ASN A 322 6.63 -3.19 18.98
CA ASN A 322 5.87 -4.43 19.15
C ASN A 322 6.82 -5.61 19.40
N PHE A 323 7.30 -5.74 20.63
CA PHE A 323 8.24 -6.79 21.04
C PHE A 323 7.72 -8.23 20.87
N TRP A 324 6.42 -8.41 20.70
CA TRP A 324 5.78 -9.72 20.53
C TRP A 324 5.63 -10.14 19.07
N ASN A 325 5.93 -9.25 18.10
CA ASN A 325 5.77 -9.46 16.66
C ASN A 325 4.38 -9.99 16.22
N GLY A 326 3.35 -9.82 17.07
CA GLY A 326 1.99 -10.26 16.79
C GLY A 326 1.30 -9.34 15.79
N CYS A 327 0.46 -9.91 14.93
CA CYS A 327 -0.47 -9.15 14.09
C CYS A 327 -1.81 -9.06 14.81
N ASN A 328 -2.22 -7.84 15.17
CA ASN A 328 -3.54 -7.63 15.75
C ASN A 328 -4.57 -7.57 14.62
N ILE A 329 -5.40 -8.61 14.50
CA ILE A 329 -6.53 -8.63 13.57
C ILE A 329 -7.73 -8.07 14.32
N ARG A 330 -8.14 -6.87 13.94
CA ARG A 330 -9.17 -6.10 14.62
C ARG A 330 -10.55 -6.71 14.39
N ARG A 331 -11.35 -6.75 15.45
CA ARG A 331 -12.77 -7.08 15.40
C ARG A 331 -13.62 -5.83 15.20
N TYR A 332 -13.11 -4.64 15.48
CA TYR A 332 -13.83 -3.39 15.26
C TYR A 332 -13.11 -2.48 14.26
N ILE A 333 -13.90 -1.76 13.46
CA ILE A 333 -13.37 -0.74 12.55
C ILE A 333 -12.76 0.38 13.38
N LYS A 334 -11.51 0.72 13.07
CA LYS A 334 -10.89 1.95 13.59
C LYS A 334 -11.44 3.12 12.78
N TYR A 335 -12.32 3.90 13.40
CA TYR A 335 -12.92 5.06 12.76
C TYR A 335 -11.95 6.25 12.73
N GLY A 336 -11.90 6.96 11.61
CA GLY A 336 -11.23 8.26 11.52
C GLY A 336 -11.94 9.29 12.40
N ASN A 337 -11.18 10.25 12.93
CA ASN A 337 -11.76 11.37 13.67
C ASN A 337 -12.62 12.23 12.73
N GLY A 338 -13.77 12.70 13.21
CA GLY A 338 -14.61 13.68 12.50
C GLY A 338 -15.80 13.13 11.70
N TYR A 339 -16.00 11.80 11.60
CA TYR A 339 -17.19 11.25 10.95
C TYR A 339 -18.43 11.30 11.87
N PHE A 340 -18.23 11.00 13.16
CA PHE A 340 -19.11 11.26 14.30
C PHE A 340 -18.17 11.41 15.50
N GLU A 341 -18.38 12.35 16.43
CA GLU A 341 -17.42 12.64 17.52
C GLU A 341 -16.88 11.39 18.23
N SER A 342 -15.62 11.08 17.93
CA SER A 342 -14.77 10.05 18.55
C SER A 342 -15.24 8.61 18.38
N GLU A 343 -14.27 7.69 18.32
CA GLU A 343 -14.52 6.27 18.62
C GLU A 343 -15.49 6.19 19.81
N GLY A 344 -16.68 5.61 19.59
CA GLY A 344 -17.69 5.49 20.63
C GLY A 344 -17.07 4.91 21.89
N ASN A 345 -16.93 5.72 22.94
CA ASN A 345 -16.43 5.38 24.28
C ASN A 345 -15.08 4.62 24.43
N ASN A 346 -14.44 4.20 23.34
CA ASN A 346 -13.32 3.23 23.30
C ASN A 346 -12.02 3.80 22.69
N SER A 347 -12.08 5.04 22.20
CA SER A 347 -11.07 6.10 22.43
C SER A 347 -9.94 5.75 23.37
N CYS A 348 -8.70 5.43 22.95
CA CYS A 348 -7.61 5.50 23.94
C CYS A 348 -7.56 6.90 24.57
N GLY A 349 -7.80 7.93 23.75
CA GLY A 349 -7.96 9.32 24.18
C GLY A 349 -9.07 9.51 25.21
N ASN A 350 -10.25 8.93 24.96
CA ASN A 350 -11.38 8.98 25.89
C ASN A 350 -11.16 8.15 27.17
N LEU A 351 -10.45 7.01 27.10
CA LEU A 351 -10.15 6.18 28.26
C LEU A 351 -9.11 6.81 29.19
N TYR A 352 -8.13 7.55 28.65
CA TYR A 352 -7.27 8.36 29.50
C TYR A 352 -8.07 9.34 30.35
N ASN A 353 -9.18 9.88 29.83
CA ASN A 353 -10.03 10.82 30.57
C ASN A 353 -10.84 10.14 31.69
N LYS A 354 -10.95 8.80 31.66
CA LYS A 354 -11.54 7.99 32.74
C LYS A 354 -10.56 7.68 33.88
N ILE A 355 -9.24 7.81 33.65
CA ILE A 355 -8.21 7.56 34.68
C ILE A 355 -8.16 8.72 35.68
N ARG A 356 -8.46 8.42 36.95
CA ARG A 356 -8.27 9.34 38.08
C ARG A 356 -7.37 8.71 39.14
N PRO A 357 -6.51 9.48 39.83
CA PRO A 357 -6.36 10.95 39.79
C PRO A 357 -5.57 11.48 38.57
N ARG A 358 -5.64 12.80 38.30
CA ARG A 358 -4.96 13.46 37.14
C ARG A 358 -3.45 13.21 37.07
N VAL A 359 -2.80 12.99 38.21
CA VAL A 359 -1.36 12.64 38.27
C VAL A 359 -1.10 11.27 37.65
N LEU A 360 -1.95 10.28 37.98
CA LEU A 360 -1.89 8.95 37.38
C LEU A 360 -2.20 9.01 35.88
N GLN A 361 -3.18 9.81 35.48
CA GLN A 361 -3.47 10.05 34.07
C GLN A 361 -2.23 10.57 33.31
N LYS A 362 -1.53 11.57 33.86
CA LYS A 362 -0.29 12.10 33.27
C LYS A 362 0.82 11.05 33.23
N LEU A 363 1.01 10.30 34.31
CA LEU A 363 1.98 9.21 34.39
C LEU A 363 1.72 8.13 33.34
N VAL A 364 0.47 7.65 33.22
CA VAL A 364 0.13 6.65 32.21
C VAL A 364 0.32 7.24 30.81
N LYS A 365 -0.11 8.48 30.53
CA LYS A 365 0.14 9.14 29.23
C LYS A 365 1.63 9.23 28.88
N ILE A 366 2.48 9.52 29.87
CA ILE A 366 3.94 9.64 29.69
C ILE A 366 4.59 8.25 29.53
N LEU A 367 4.21 7.28 30.35
CA LEU A 367 4.77 5.91 30.32
C LEU A 367 4.29 5.11 29.11
N THR A 368 3.12 5.45 28.56
CA THR A 368 2.54 4.77 27.40
C THR A 368 2.63 5.60 26.12
N PHE A 369 3.48 6.63 26.15
CA PHE A 369 3.91 7.44 25.02
C PHE A 369 4.42 6.54 23.87
N GLY A 370 4.11 6.91 22.62
CA GLY A 370 4.37 6.06 21.45
C GLY A 370 3.26 5.06 21.09
N GLY A 371 2.07 5.21 21.71
CA GLY A 371 0.88 4.42 21.34
C GLY A 371 0.75 3.08 22.05
N TYR A 372 1.54 2.82 23.10
CA TYR A 372 1.54 1.55 23.82
C TYR A 372 0.22 1.26 24.57
N PHE A 373 -0.38 2.28 25.19
CA PHE A 373 -1.69 2.14 25.83
C PHE A 373 -2.78 1.92 24.80
N CYS A 374 -2.75 2.68 23.70
CA CYS A 374 -3.63 2.44 22.57
C CYS A 374 -3.49 1.01 22.06
N TRP A 375 -2.26 0.50 21.92
CA TRP A 375 -2.00 -0.85 21.49
C TRP A 375 -2.52 -1.89 22.50
N ILE A 376 -2.27 -1.73 23.80
CA ILE A 376 -2.82 -2.62 24.84
C ILE A 376 -4.35 -2.62 24.78
N MET A 377 -4.94 -1.44 24.69
CA MET A 377 -6.40 -1.28 24.62
C MET A 377 -6.96 -1.93 23.35
N ASP A 378 -6.27 -1.77 22.23
CA ASP A 378 -6.61 -2.41 20.96
C ASP A 378 -6.42 -3.93 20.98
N VAL A 379 -5.45 -4.44 21.75
CA VAL A 379 -5.26 -5.89 21.95
C VAL A 379 -6.36 -6.46 22.85
N ILE A 380 -6.83 -5.72 23.84
CA ILE A 380 -7.84 -6.18 24.81
C ILE A 380 -9.26 -6.00 24.26
N TYR A 381 -9.54 -4.89 23.59
CA TYR A 381 -10.89 -4.45 23.22
C TYR A 381 -11.10 -4.30 21.70
N GLY A 382 -10.04 -4.34 20.88
CA GLY A 382 -10.08 -4.04 19.44
C GLY A 382 -10.46 -5.19 18.52
#